data_AF-A0A7K3H6A4-F1
#
_entry.id   AF-A0A7K3H6A4-F1
#
_cell.length_a   1.000
_cell.length_b   1.000
_cell.length_c   1.000
_cell.angle_alpha   90.00
_cell.angle_beta   90.00
_cell.angle_gamma   90.00
#
_symmetry.space_group_name_H-M   'P 1'
#
loop_
_entity.id
_entity.type
_entity.pdbx_description
1 polymer ?
#
loop_
_entity_poly.entity_id
_entity_poly.type
_entity_poly.pdbx_seq_one_letter_code
_entity_poly.pdbx_strand_id
1 'polypeptide(L)'
;MAAGGGKGVRMGGSSLLADFKQLGALSSAHRRGYQLEVLLEQLFRRAHFRVDRNASAAKPRQTDLVARYGETWYLIEAKWHNRPVGTEVFDAVRSRMDRTASSAVIGVIISVNGFIDSAVDELRVRRDRGTILLLGEEELTQVLSTPRSLVNLLQVKREELITHGRVHLAAVPKPRRRRRPATDLPGSGVRLLDRDLQPLPYVTSGGGFGEFVFTEELPDVDWAFGNGSGVSLDVPVRPSNEDGIVELLYGLDSMGWTSAEPRWNIQQSGANWHGVGAREFTQALRTWKKREKTLEDAHGTEQVTYFDTCQGGGFYTLTASIAMHHLRPVYDCHLSFQLPGVPVDFQPIRHLFEQFDAAVFSYFRPLSSASIVRHHLMDRMTLEAVGYVVSHSALELEEADGTPTEWVTGLVVSNPYCGKDGSPTSDEWPGQVAESELLVCSLRSHHPVDEPKEAYHLYWWEYAYTSEALVLRPVADW
;
A
#
# COMPACT_ATOMS: atom_id res chain seq x y z
N MET A 1 26.02 -27.23 -51.99
CA MET A 1 26.42 -25.81 -51.84
C MET A 1 25.19 -24.98 -51.54
N ALA A 2 25.32 -24.10 -50.54
CA ALA A 2 24.45 -22.99 -50.12
C ALA A 2 23.02 -23.31 -49.65
N ALA A 3 22.88 -23.53 -48.34
CA ALA A 3 21.68 -23.30 -47.56
C ALA A 3 21.61 -21.80 -47.16
N GLY A 4 20.48 -21.14 -47.44
CA GLY A 4 20.23 -19.74 -47.07
C GLY A 4 19.71 -19.62 -45.64
N GLY A 5 20.59 -19.27 -44.71
CA GLY A 5 20.25 -18.98 -43.31
C GLY A 5 19.57 -17.62 -43.15
N GLY A 6 18.38 -17.62 -42.54
CA GLY A 6 17.70 -16.41 -42.10
C GLY A 6 18.46 -15.74 -40.94
N LYS A 7 18.99 -14.54 -41.18
CA LYS A 7 19.61 -13.69 -40.16
C LYS A 7 18.55 -13.22 -39.16
N GLY A 8 18.60 -13.77 -37.95
CA GLY A 8 17.96 -13.17 -36.77
C GLY A 8 18.67 -11.86 -36.42
N VAL A 9 17.95 -10.74 -36.46
CA VAL A 9 18.44 -9.45 -35.96
C VAL A 9 18.51 -9.55 -34.44
N ARG A 10 19.71 -9.45 -33.87
CA ARG A 10 19.90 -9.26 -32.43
C ARG A 10 19.49 -7.83 -32.09
N MET A 11 18.30 -7.68 -31.51
CA MET A 11 17.79 -6.42 -30.94
C MET A 11 18.42 -6.26 -29.54
N GLY A 12 19.58 -5.59 -29.46
CA GLY A 12 20.21 -5.24 -28.19
C GLY A 12 19.80 -3.82 -27.76
N GLY A 13 19.26 -3.68 -26.54
CA GLY A 13 19.12 -2.41 -25.82
C GLY A 13 17.81 -1.62 -26.00
N SER A 14 16.91 -2.04 -26.89
CA SER A 14 15.64 -1.36 -27.16
C SER A 14 14.54 -1.72 -26.14
N SER A 15 13.64 -0.76 -25.84
CA SER A 15 12.45 -1.04 -25.02
C SER A 15 11.46 -1.89 -25.82
N LEU A 16 10.79 -2.86 -25.17
CA LEU A 16 9.85 -3.75 -25.87
C LEU A 16 8.71 -2.97 -26.56
N LEU A 17 8.33 -1.83 -25.98
CA LEU A 17 7.37 -0.91 -26.60
C LEU A 17 7.91 -0.30 -27.91
N ALA A 18 9.17 0.11 -27.96
CA ALA A 18 9.75 0.63 -29.18
C ALA A 18 9.80 -0.44 -30.28
N ASP A 19 10.13 -1.68 -29.92
CA ASP A 19 10.13 -2.81 -30.83
C ASP A 19 8.72 -3.06 -31.39
N PHE A 20 7.70 -3.05 -30.53
CA PHE A 20 6.30 -3.18 -30.92
C PHE A 20 5.88 -2.12 -31.94
N LYS A 21 6.22 -0.85 -31.71
CA LYS A 21 5.96 0.25 -32.65
C LYS A 21 6.63 0.03 -34.00
N GLN A 22 7.85 -0.51 -34.02
CA GLN A 22 8.55 -0.83 -35.26
C GLN A 22 7.88 -1.98 -36.02
N LEU A 23 7.29 -2.97 -35.33
CA LEU A 23 6.55 -4.05 -35.98
C LEU A 23 5.33 -3.53 -36.77
N GLY A 24 4.65 -2.49 -36.26
CA GLY A 24 3.54 -1.85 -36.96
C GLY A 24 3.91 -1.27 -38.33
N ALA A 25 5.17 -0.85 -38.51
CA ALA A 25 5.68 -0.29 -39.76
C ALA A 25 6.02 -1.34 -40.85
N LEU A 26 6.00 -2.64 -40.51
CA LEU A 26 6.28 -3.70 -41.48
C LEU A 26 5.09 -3.92 -42.43
N SER A 27 5.37 -4.02 -43.73
CA SER A 27 4.34 -4.27 -44.76
C SER A 27 3.84 -5.71 -44.81
N SER A 28 4.67 -6.69 -44.43
CA SER A 28 4.33 -8.11 -44.48
C SER A 28 3.58 -8.57 -43.22
N ALA A 29 2.29 -8.90 -43.36
CA ALA A 29 1.45 -9.39 -42.27
C ALA A 29 2.01 -10.68 -41.62
N HIS A 30 2.51 -11.61 -42.43
CA HIS A 30 3.13 -12.84 -41.93
C HIS A 30 4.38 -12.55 -41.09
N ARG A 31 5.24 -11.64 -41.57
CA ARG A 31 6.43 -11.23 -40.83
C ARG A 31 6.08 -10.51 -39.53
N ARG A 32 5.02 -9.69 -39.51
CA ARG A 32 4.51 -9.04 -38.30
C ARG A 32 4.07 -10.05 -37.25
N GLY A 33 3.28 -11.05 -37.64
CA GLY A 33 2.81 -12.11 -36.73
C GLY A 33 3.97 -12.85 -36.06
N TYR A 34 4.92 -13.34 -36.87
CA TYR A 34 6.09 -14.04 -36.34
C TYR A 34 6.95 -13.17 -35.41
N GLN A 35 7.16 -11.90 -35.75
CA GLN A 35 7.93 -10.99 -34.89
C GLN A 35 7.17 -10.61 -33.61
N LEU A 36 5.84 -10.57 -33.65
CA LEU A 36 5.03 -10.39 -32.44
C LEU A 36 5.19 -11.57 -31.49
N GLU A 37 5.18 -12.82 -31.98
CA GLU A 37 5.49 -13.99 -31.16
C GLU A 37 6.87 -13.87 -30.51
N VAL A 38 7.85 -13.34 -31.25
CA VAL A 38 9.19 -13.10 -30.70
C VAL A 38 9.18 -12.07 -29.58
N LEU A 39 8.50 -10.96 -29.79
CA LEU A 39 8.35 -9.91 -28.80
C LEU A 39 7.62 -10.41 -27.55
N LEU A 40 6.56 -11.20 -27.72
CA LEU A 40 5.77 -11.76 -26.63
C LEU A 40 6.59 -12.76 -25.81
N GLU A 41 7.43 -13.59 -26.42
CA GLU A 41 8.34 -14.42 -25.63
C GLU A 41 9.24 -13.56 -24.72
N GLN A 42 9.80 -12.48 -25.26
CA GLN A 42 10.65 -11.58 -24.47
C GLN A 42 9.87 -10.90 -23.35
N LEU A 43 8.64 -10.45 -23.64
CA LEU A 43 7.73 -9.88 -22.64
C LEU A 43 7.49 -10.86 -21.49
N PHE A 44 7.04 -12.08 -21.79
CA PHE A 44 6.75 -13.09 -20.77
C PHE A 44 8.01 -13.49 -19.97
N ARG A 45 9.17 -13.61 -20.62
CA ARG A 45 10.45 -13.86 -19.91
C ARG A 45 10.84 -12.69 -18.99
N ARG A 46 10.69 -11.44 -19.43
CA ARG A 46 10.94 -10.24 -18.59
C ARG A 46 9.93 -10.12 -17.45
N ALA A 47 8.74 -10.71 -17.60
CA ALA A 47 7.75 -10.87 -16.55
C ALA A 47 7.98 -12.13 -15.66
N HIS A 48 9.14 -12.78 -15.78
CA HIS A 48 9.57 -13.95 -15.00
C HIS A 48 8.79 -15.26 -15.27
N PHE A 49 8.10 -15.38 -16.40
CA PHE A 49 7.53 -16.65 -16.83
C PHE A 49 8.62 -17.57 -17.40
N ARG A 50 8.46 -18.88 -17.22
CA ARG A 50 9.14 -19.88 -18.03
C ARG A 50 8.37 -20.03 -19.33
N VAL A 51 9.01 -19.85 -20.47
CA VAL A 51 8.34 -19.83 -21.78
C VAL A 51 8.92 -20.90 -22.69
N ASP A 52 8.04 -21.74 -23.23
CA ASP A 52 8.36 -22.74 -24.23
C ASP A 52 7.68 -22.35 -25.55
N ARG A 53 8.49 -22.05 -26.58
CA ARG A 53 7.97 -21.87 -27.94
C ARG A 53 7.64 -23.21 -28.54
N ASN A 54 6.55 -23.26 -29.33
CA ASN A 54 6.20 -24.45 -30.11
C ASN A 54 6.06 -25.72 -29.26
N ALA A 55 5.57 -25.59 -28.03
CA ALA A 55 5.41 -26.72 -27.12
C ALA A 55 4.49 -27.78 -27.77
N SER A 56 4.96 -29.02 -27.81
CA SER A 56 4.21 -30.16 -28.38
C SER A 56 3.03 -30.62 -27.52
N ALA A 57 2.71 -29.90 -26.45
CA ALA A 57 1.69 -30.25 -25.46
C ALA A 57 0.26 -30.37 -26.02
N ALA A 58 -0.01 -29.82 -27.22
CA ALA A 58 -1.33 -29.86 -27.85
C ALA A 58 -1.29 -30.09 -29.38
N LYS A 59 -0.63 -31.17 -29.85
CA LYS A 59 -0.69 -31.58 -31.28
C LYS A 59 -2.14 -31.85 -31.72
N PRO A 60 -2.52 -31.57 -33.00
CA PRO A 60 -1.66 -31.33 -34.16
C PRO A 60 -1.51 -29.87 -34.64
N ARG A 61 -2.07 -28.86 -33.95
CA ARG A 61 -1.92 -27.44 -34.32
C ARG A 61 -0.92 -26.74 -33.39
N GLN A 62 0.02 -26.01 -33.97
CA GLN A 62 1.04 -25.24 -33.26
C GLN A 62 0.36 -24.16 -32.40
N THR A 63 0.77 -24.06 -31.14
CA THR A 63 0.44 -22.93 -30.27
C THR A 63 1.63 -21.99 -30.30
N ASP A 64 1.34 -20.70 -30.43
CA ASP A 64 2.37 -19.66 -30.57
C ASP A 64 3.34 -19.71 -29.38
N LEU A 65 2.80 -19.64 -28.15
CA LEU A 65 3.61 -19.74 -26.92
C LEU A 65 2.88 -20.54 -25.83
N VAL A 66 3.65 -21.28 -25.04
CA VAL A 66 3.20 -21.79 -23.74
C VAL A 66 4.08 -21.17 -22.67
N ALA A 67 3.47 -20.61 -21.63
CA ALA A 67 4.17 -19.98 -20.53
C ALA A 67 3.72 -20.56 -19.18
N ARG A 68 4.61 -20.56 -18.20
CA ARG A 68 4.35 -21.03 -16.84
C ARG A 68 4.80 -20.01 -15.80
N TYR A 69 3.92 -19.74 -14.84
CA TYR A 69 4.19 -18.91 -13.67
C TYR A 69 3.66 -19.63 -12.42
N GLY A 70 4.56 -19.99 -11.50
CA GLY A 70 4.25 -20.94 -10.43
C GLY A 70 3.72 -22.25 -10.99
N GLU A 71 2.57 -22.70 -10.48
CA GLU A 71 1.85 -23.91 -10.91
C GLU A 71 0.86 -23.65 -12.07
N THR A 72 0.68 -22.40 -12.49
CA THR A 72 -0.31 -22.04 -13.52
C THR A 72 0.31 -22.08 -14.92
N TRP A 73 -0.38 -22.75 -15.84
CA TRP A 73 -0.02 -22.84 -17.25
C TRP A 73 -0.84 -21.87 -18.08
N TYR A 74 -0.18 -21.17 -19.00
CA TYR A 74 -0.78 -20.20 -19.91
C TYR A 74 -0.57 -20.64 -21.36
N LEU A 75 -1.65 -20.90 -22.07
CA LEU A 75 -1.66 -21.20 -23.50
C LEU A 75 -1.93 -19.90 -24.26
N ILE A 76 -0.92 -19.39 -24.97
CA ILE A 76 -0.95 -18.05 -25.55
C ILE A 76 -1.13 -18.14 -27.06
N GLU A 77 -2.11 -17.41 -27.58
CA GLU A 77 -2.37 -17.22 -29.00
C GLU A 77 -2.25 -15.74 -29.34
N ALA A 78 -1.43 -15.41 -30.33
CA ALA A 78 -1.18 -14.06 -30.79
C ALA A 78 -1.78 -13.82 -32.18
N LYS A 79 -2.49 -12.71 -32.36
CA LYS A 79 -3.13 -12.33 -33.62
C LYS A 79 -2.84 -10.87 -33.98
N TRP A 80 -2.26 -10.68 -35.16
CA TRP A 80 -2.08 -9.37 -35.79
C TRP A 80 -2.72 -9.35 -37.17
N HIS A 81 -4.05 -9.49 -37.20
CA HIS A 81 -4.86 -9.54 -38.42
C HIS A 81 -5.54 -8.19 -38.67
N ASN A 82 -5.82 -7.83 -39.92
CA ASN A 82 -6.51 -6.56 -40.25
C ASN A 82 -7.94 -6.45 -39.70
N ARG A 83 -8.55 -7.57 -39.28
CA ARG A 83 -9.88 -7.61 -38.69
C ARG A 83 -9.80 -8.07 -37.23
N PRO A 84 -10.73 -7.64 -36.37
CA PRO A 84 -10.82 -8.13 -35.00
C PRO A 84 -11.00 -9.65 -34.96
N VAL A 85 -10.52 -10.28 -33.89
CA VAL A 85 -10.57 -11.74 -33.72
C VAL A 85 -12.00 -12.21 -33.49
N GLY A 86 -12.41 -13.22 -34.27
CA GLY A 86 -13.71 -13.89 -34.19
C GLY A 86 -13.73 -15.12 -33.30
N THR A 87 -14.90 -15.76 -33.19
CA THR A 87 -15.15 -16.91 -32.31
C THR A 87 -14.32 -18.14 -32.68
N GLU A 88 -13.88 -18.28 -33.93
CA GLU A 88 -13.10 -19.42 -34.39
C GLU A 88 -11.77 -19.60 -33.63
N VAL A 89 -11.14 -18.50 -33.19
CA VAL A 89 -9.89 -18.55 -32.43
C VAL A 89 -10.13 -19.07 -31.01
N PHE A 90 -11.27 -18.74 -30.42
CA PHE A 90 -11.65 -19.17 -29.07
C PHE A 90 -11.87 -20.67 -29.02
N ASP A 91 -12.59 -21.22 -30.00
CA ASP A 91 -12.79 -22.67 -30.11
C ASP A 91 -11.48 -23.42 -30.31
N ALA A 92 -10.55 -22.85 -31.10
CA ALA A 92 -9.23 -23.41 -31.29
C ALA A 92 -8.38 -23.41 -30.00
N VAL A 93 -8.47 -22.35 -29.19
CA VAL A 93 -7.81 -22.27 -27.87
C VAL A 93 -8.44 -23.27 -26.89
N ARG A 94 -9.77 -23.29 -26.74
CA ARG A 94 -10.48 -24.23 -25.85
C ARG A 94 -10.14 -25.68 -26.16
N SER A 95 -10.21 -26.04 -27.45
CA SER A 95 -9.89 -27.40 -27.88
C SER A 95 -8.46 -27.82 -27.53
N ARG A 96 -7.51 -26.88 -27.42
CA ARG A 96 -6.13 -27.16 -26.97
C ARG A 96 -6.03 -27.22 -25.45
N MET A 97 -6.76 -26.38 -24.73
CA MET A 97 -6.86 -26.46 -23.28
C MET A 97 -7.40 -27.82 -22.83
N ASP A 98 -8.49 -28.29 -23.43
CA ASP A 98 -9.12 -29.60 -23.16
C ASP A 98 -8.15 -30.78 -23.34
N ARG A 99 -7.15 -30.64 -24.23
CA ARG A 99 -6.16 -31.67 -24.54
C ARG A 99 -4.91 -31.61 -23.65
N THR A 100 -4.76 -30.55 -22.87
CA THR A 100 -3.60 -30.40 -21.99
C THR A 100 -3.90 -31.13 -20.67
N ALA A 101 -3.03 -32.04 -20.25
CA ALA A 101 -3.26 -32.96 -19.12
C ALA A 101 -3.37 -32.29 -17.73
N SER A 102 -3.23 -30.98 -17.63
CA SER A 102 -3.25 -30.21 -16.38
C SER A 102 -4.61 -29.55 -16.18
N SER A 103 -5.20 -29.69 -14.99
CA SER A 103 -6.48 -29.08 -14.61
C SER A 103 -6.43 -27.55 -14.41
N ALA A 104 -5.26 -26.92 -14.53
CA ALA A 104 -5.02 -25.49 -14.29
C ALA A 104 -4.36 -24.78 -15.49
N VAL A 105 -4.94 -24.95 -16.68
CA VAL A 105 -4.51 -24.24 -17.89
C VAL A 105 -5.43 -23.03 -18.14
N ILE A 106 -4.83 -21.88 -18.43
CA ILE A 106 -5.50 -20.65 -18.79
C ILE A 106 -5.17 -20.30 -20.24
N GLY A 107 -6.17 -20.05 -21.06
CA GLY A 107 -5.96 -19.50 -22.40
C GLY A 107 -5.70 -18.00 -22.33
N VAL A 108 -4.80 -17.48 -23.16
CA VAL A 108 -4.55 -16.05 -23.31
C VAL A 108 -4.57 -15.73 -24.80
N ILE A 109 -5.51 -14.89 -25.23
CA ILE A 109 -5.57 -14.41 -26.62
C ILE A 109 -5.14 -12.95 -26.64
N ILE A 110 -4.10 -12.67 -27.42
CA ILE A 110 -3.55 -11.34 -27.62
C ILE A 110 -3.90 -10.89 -29.03
N SER A 111 -4.64 -9.78 -29.16
CA SER A 111 -5.05 -9.23 -30.45
C SER A 111 -4.72 -7.75 -30.54
N VAL A 112 -3.89 -7.37 -31.51
CA VAL A 112 -3.55 -5.96 -31.75
C VAL A 112 -4.76 -5.18 -32.30
N ASN A 113 -5.57 -5.80 -33.15
CA ASN A 113 -6.74 -5.14 -33.74
C ASN A 113 -8.06 -5.50 -33.04
N GLY A 114 -7.98 -5.94 -31.77
CA GLY A 114 -9.14 -6.17 -30.91
C GLY A 114 -9.94 -7.44 -31.19
N PHE A 115 -11.16 -7.47 -30.66
CA PHE A 115 -12.09 -8.62 -30.67
C PHE A 115 -13.48 -8.16 -31.13
N ILE A 116 -14.25 -9.05 -31.77
CA ILE A 116 -15.66 -8.76 -32.07
C ILE A 116 -16.54 -8.96 -30.83
N ASP A 117 -17.60 -8.16 -30.69
CA ASP A 117 -18.51 -8.19 -29.52
C ASP A 117 -19.12 -9.58 -29.29
N SER A 118 -19.52 -10.27 -30.36
CA SER A 118 -20.09 -11.61 -30.26
C SER A 118 -19.12 -12.64 -29.64
N ALA A 119 -17.82 -12.45 -29.84
CA ALA A 119 -16.81 -13.34 -29.26
C ALA A 119 -16.56 -13.02 -27.77
N VAL A 120 -16.64 -11.75 -27.40
CA VAL A 120 -16.59 -11.29 -26.00
C VAL A 120 -17.82 -11.83 -25.23
N ASP A 121 -19.01 -11.72 -25.83
CA ASP A 121 -20.24 -12.24 -25.26
C ASP A 121 -20.23 -13.77 -25.13
N GLU A 122 -19.71 -14.48 -26.12
CA GLU A 122 -19.57 -15.93 -26.03
C GLU A 122 -18.65 -16.35 -24.87
N LEU A 123 -17.53 -15.64 -24.68
CA LEU A 123 -16.62 -15.90 -23.57
C LEU A 123 -17.29 -15.64 -22.21
N ARG A 124 -18.12 -14.60 -22.13
CA ARG A 124 -18.90 -14.27 -20.93
C ARG A 124 -19.95 -15.33 -20.59
N VAL A 125 -20.60 -15.92 -21.59
CA VAL A 125 -21.63 -16.95 -21.40
C VAL A 125 -21.00 -18.32 -21.08
N ARG A 126 -19.97 -18.74 -21.84
CA ARG A 126 -19.37 -20.08 -21.76
C ARG A 126 -18.09 -20.11 -20.91
N ARG A 127 -18.23 -19.75 -19.63
CA ARG A 127 -17.14 -19.73 -18.64
C ARG A 127 -16.81 -21.12 -18.06
N ASP A 128 -17.72 -22.06 -18.22
CA ASP A 128 -17.63 -23.45 -17.78
C ASP A 128 -16.61 -24.29 -18.57
N ARG A 129 -16.24 -23.84 -19.78
CA ARG A 129 -15.35 -24.56 -20.71
C ARG A 129 -13.90 -24.07 -20.71
N GLY A 130 -13.42 -23.67 -19.52
CA GLY A 130 -12.06 -23.19 -19.31
C GLY A 130 -11.92 -21.67 -19.41
N THR A 131 -10.96 -21.14 -18.64
CA THR A 131 -10.70 -19.70 -18.51
C THR A 131 -9.84 -19.18 -19.66
N ILE A 132 -10.36 -18.25 -20.45
CA ILE A 132 -9.62 -17.54 -21.51
C ILE A 132 -9.59 -16.05 -21.19
N LEU A 133 -8.40 -15.45 -21.22
CA LEU A 133 -8.14 -14.04 -20.98
C LEU A 133 -7.84 -13.32 -22.29
N LEU A 134 -8.36 -12.11 -22.44
CA LEU A 134 -8.19 -11.29 -23.65
C LEU A 134 -7.30 -10.09 -23.36
N LEU A 135 -6.31 -9.85 -24.21
CA LEU A 135 -5.44 -8.67 -24.17
C LEU A 135 -5.53 -7.97 -25.53
N GLY A 136 -5.98 -6.71 -25.52
CA GLY A 136 -5.98 -5.83 -26.68
C GLY A 136 -4.67 -5.05 -26.82
N GLU A 137 -4.63 -4.13 -27.78
CA GLU A 137 -3.46 -3.26 -28.02
C GLU A 137 -3.13 -2.36 -26.82
N GLU A 138 -4.16 -1.84 -26.14
CA GLU A 138 -3.97 -0.92 -25.01
C GLU A 138 -3.26 -1.62 -23.85
N GLU A 139 -3.74 -2.80 -23.45
CA GLU A 139 -3.10 -3.56 -22.36
C GLU A 139 -1.75 -4.13 -22.79
N LEU A 140 -1.62 -4.54 -24.06
CA LEU A 140 -0.34 -4.98 -24.61
C LEU A 140 0.70 -3.84 -24.53
N THR A 141 0.32 -2.62 -24.91
CA THR A 141 1.18 -1.43 -24.83
C THR A 141 1.62 -1.14 -23.39
N GLN A 142 0.72 -1.26 -22.43
CA GLN A 142 1.01 -1.09 -21.00
C GLN A 142 2.02 -2.13 -20.51
N VAL A 143 1.79 -3.42 -20.74
CA VAL A 143 2.71 -4.46 -20.26
C VAL A 143 4.04 -4.46 -21.02
N LEU A 144 4.08 -4.00 -22.28
CA LEU A 144 5.34 -3.79 -22.99
C LEU A 144 6.17 -2.64 -22.40
N SER A 145 5.51 -1.65 -21.82
CA SER A 145 6.17 -0.55 -21.08
C SER A 145 6.65 -1.00 -19.72
N THR A 146 5.88 -1.86 -19.04
CA THR A 146 6.20 -2.39 -17.71
C THR A 146 5.99 -3.90 -17.66
N PRO A 147 6.94 -4.72 -18.15
CA PRO A 147 6.77 -6.18 -18.30
C PRO A 147 6.32 -6.91 -17.04
N ARG A 148 6.78 -6.50 -15.86
CA ARG A 148 6.42 -7.13 -14.59
C ARG A 148 4.93 -6.98 -14.23
N SER A 149 4.25 -5.96 -14.76
CA SER A 149 2.80 -5.77 -14.55
C SER A 149 1.94 -6.84 -15.22
N LEU A 150 2.49 -7.63 -16.16
CA LEU A 150 1.76 -8.68 -16.86
C LEU A 150 1.17 -9.73 -15.91
N VAL A 151 1.90 -10.09 -14.85
CA VAL A 151 1.41 -11.08 -13.86
C VAL A 151 0.14 -10.57 -13.20
N ASN A 152 0.18 -9.35 -12.68
CA ASN A 152 -0.96 -8.69 -12.04
C ASN A 152 -2.15 -8.56 -13.01
N LEU A 153 -1.88 -8.11 -14.25
CA LEU A 153 -2.92 -7.98 -15.28
C LEU A 153 -3.65 -9.30 -15.56
N LEU A 154 -2.91 -10.41 -15.69
CA LEU A 154 -3.50 -11.73 -15.94
C LEU A 154 -4.30 -12.23 -14.72
N GLN A 155 -3.83 -11.99 -13.50
CA GLN A 155 -4.57 -12.34 -12.27
C GLN A 155 -5.88 -11.55 -12.18
N VAL A 156 -5.82 -10.22 -12.32
CA VAL A 156 -7.02 -9.35 -12.27
C VAL A 156 -8.04 -9.75 -13.32
N LYS A 157 -7.63 -10.00 -14.57
CA LYS A 157 -8.54 -10.45 -15.64
C LYS A 157 -9.15 -11.82 -15.33
N ARG A 158 -8.37 -12.74 -14.75
CA ARG A 158 -8.86 -14.06 -14.33
C ARG A 158 -9.93 -13.94 -13.26
N GLU A 159 -9.68 -13.17 -12.21
CA GLU A 159 -10.63 -12.95 -11.11
C GLU A 159 -11.91 -12.29 -11.60
N GLU A 160 -11.79 -11.27 -12.44
CA GLU A 160 -12.96 -10.60 -13.01
C GLU A 160 -13.82 -11.53 -13.87
N LEU A 161 -13.20 -12.45 -14.62
CA LEU A 161 -13.93 -13.43 -15.40
C LEU A 161 -14.58 -14.51 -14.53
N ILE A 162 -13.83 -15.06 -13.56
CA ILE A 162 -14.29 -16.17 -12.71
C ILE A 162 -15.33 -15.67 -11.69
N THR A 163 -15.00 -14.63 -10.93
CA THR A 163 -15.80 -14.13 -9.81
C THR A 163 -16.97 -13.27 -10.29
N HIS A 164 -16.76 -12.45 -11.32
CA HIS A 164 -17.77 -11.47 -11.76
C HIS A 164 -18.37 -11.75 -13.12
N GLY A 165 -17.81 -12.69 -13.90
CA GLY A 165 -18.29 -12.99 -15.24
C GLY A 165 -18.08 -11.88 -16.24
N ARG A 166 -17.06 -11.04 -16.06
CA ARG A 166 -16.78 -9.89 -16.92
C ARG A 166 -15.50 -10.10 -17.71
N VAL A 167 -15.56 -9.77 -18.99
CA VAL A 167 -14.41 -9.76 -19.88
C VAL A 167 -13.95 -8.30 -20.00
N HIS A 168 -12.74 -8.00 -19.53
CA HIS A 168 -12.17 -6.64 -19.62
C HIS A 168 -11.25 -6.51 -20.82
N LEU A 169 -11.33 -5.38 -21.53
CA LEU A 169 -10.54 -5.05 -22.73
C LEU A 169 -9.83 -3.68 -22.62
N ALA A 170 -9.68 -3.13 -21.41
CA ALA A 170 -9.01 -1.85 -21.16
C ALA A 170 -7.87 -1.99 -20.14
N ALA A 171 -6.85 -1.12 -20.26
CA ALA A 171 -5.57 -1.16 -19.52
C ALA A 171 -5.70 -1.03 -18.00
N VAL A 172 -6.78 -0.44 -17.51
CA VAL A 172 -7.02 -0.32 -16.06
C VAL A 172 -8.52 -0.52 -15.83
N PRO A 173 -8.95 -1.49 -15.01
CA PRO A 173 -10.29 -1.45 -14.47
C PRO A 173 -10.44 -0.10 -13.76
N LYS A 174 -11.44 0.72 -14.12
CA LYS A 174 -11.80 1.87 -13.26
C LYS A 174 -11.88 1.33 -11.83
N PRO A 175 -11.13 1.88 -10.85
CA PRO A 175 -11.15 1.37 -9.49
C PRO A 175 -12.61 1.34 -9.06
N ARG A 176 -13.15 0.14 -8.87
CA ARG A 176 -14.52 0.00 -8.40
C ARG A 176 -14.48 0.60 -7.01
N ARG A 177 -15.36 1.56 -6.72
CA ARG A 177 -15.73 1.89 -5.33
C ARG A 177 -16.06 0.58 -4.65
N ARG A 178 -15.14 0.07 -3.83
CA ARG A 178 -15.35 -1.21 -3.17
C ARG A 178 -16.42 -0.99 -2.13
N ARG A 179 -17.30 -1.96 -1.93
CA ARG A 179 -18.25 -1.88 -0.82
C ARG A 179 -17.41 -1.89 0.45
N ARG A 180 -17.61 -0.88 1.30
CA ARG A 180 -17.04 -0.82 2.65
C ARG A 180 -17.26 -2.18 3.32
N PRO A 181 -16.25 -2.75 4.01
CA PRO A 181 -16.43 -4.00 4.73
C PRO A 181 -17.67 -3.94 5.64
N ALA A 182 -18.26 -5.11 5.92
CA ALA A 182 -19.44 -5.19 6.79
C ALA A 182 -19.11 -4.79 8.24
N THR A 183 -17.86 -4.98 8.65
CA THR A 183 -17.30 -4.54 9.93
C THR A 183 -16.65 -3.18 9.79
N ASP A 184 -16.90 -2.30 10.75
CA ASP A 184 -16.22 -1.00 10.82
C ASP A 184 -14.79 -1.16 11.36
N LEU A 185 -13.94 -0.13 11.20
CA LEU A 185 -12.59 -0.10 11.79
C LEU A 185 -12.68 -0.31 13.30
N PRO A 186 -11.62 -0.77 13.99
CA PRO A 186 -11.66 -0.90 15.46
C PRO A 186 -11.96 0.45 16.12
N GLY A 187 -12.66 0.40 17.25
CA GLY A 187 -12.82 1.59 18.11
C GLY A 187 -11.49 1.91 18.79
N SER A 188 -11.22 3.19 19.02
CA SER A 188 -10.01 3.61 19.74
C SER A 188 -10.03 3.08 21.18
N GLY A 189 -8.95 2.40 21.60
CA GLY A 189 -8.73 2.00 22.99
C GLY A 189 -8.44 3.19 23.91
N VAL A 190 -7.99 4.31 23.31
CA VAL A 190 -7.59 5.53 24.00
C VAL A 190 -8.41 6.74 23.54
N ARG A 191 -8.47 7.78 24.37
CA ARG A 191 -9.10 9.07 24.05
C ARG A 191 -8.19 10.23 24.44
N LEU A 192 -8.36 11.34 23.73
CA LEU A 192 -7.70 12.60 24.04
C LEU A 192 -8.64 13.47 24.87
N LEU A 193 -8.14 14.01 25.96
CA LEU A 193 -8.84 14.98 26.79
C LEU A 193 -8.06 16.29 26.82
N ASP A 194 -8.76 17.42 26.90
CA ASP A 194 -8.14 18.69 27.23
C ASP A 194 -7.80 18.78 28.74
N ARG A 195 -7.24 19.92 29.16
CA ARG A 195 -6.92 20.19 30.56
C ARG A 195 -8.14 20.16 31.49
N ASP A 196 -9.32 20.45 30.97
CA ASP A 196 -10.61 20.45 31.69
C ASP A 196 -11.33 19.09 31.57
N LEU A 197 -10.61 18.06 31.16
CA LEU A 197 -11.06 16.68 30.98
C LEU A 197 -12.20 16.53 29.95
N GLN A 198 -12.33 17.47 29.03
CA GLN A 198 -13.30 17.38 27.94
C GLN A 198 -12.71 16.59 26.77
N PRO A 199 -13.50 15.71 26.12
CA PRO A 199 -13.01 14.91 25.01
C PRO A 199 -12.69 15.76 23.79
N LEU A 200 -11.50 15.54 23.24
CA LEU A 200 -11.01 16.16 22.02
C LEU A 200 -11.01 15.15 20.86
N PRO A 201 -11.45 15.55 19.65
CA PRO A 201 -11.30 14.70 18.46
C PRO A 201 -9.83 14.57 18.02
N TYR A 202 -9.02 15.57 18.34
CA TYR A 202 -7.58 15.67 18.12
C TYR A 202 -7.06 16.90 18.88
N VAL A 203 -5.76 16.92 19.15
CA VAL A 203 -5.04 18.08 19.67
C VAL A 203 -4.53 18.92 18.51
N THR A 204 -4.62 20.24 18.63
CA THR A 204 -4.08 21.18 17.63
C THR A 204 -2.86 21.89 18.18
N SER A 205 -1.81 22.01 17.37
CA SER A 205 -0.61 22.79 17.72
C SER A 205 -0.10 23.55 16.50
N GLY A 206 0.69 24.60 16.72
CA GLY A 206 1.56 25.13 15.67
C GLY A 206 2.70 24.16 15.34
N GLY A 207 3.32 24.39 14.19
CA GLY A 207 4.57 23.79 13.75
C GLY A 207 4.63 23.50 12.25
N GLY A 208 5.84 23.36 11.72
CA GLY A 208 6.04 23.12 10.29
C GLY A 208 5.75 21.69 9.84
N PHE A 209 6.01 21.47 8.55
CA PHE A 209 5.93 20.16 7.93
C PHE A 209 7.10 19.29 8.38
N GLY A 210 6.77 18.08 8.80
CA GLY A 210 7.72 17.06 9.18
C GLY A 210 6.92 15.79 9.30
N GLU A 211 7.12 14.84 8.39
CA GLU A 211 6.38 13.58 8.36
C GLU A 211 6.69 12.79 9.64
N PHE A 212 5.96 13.09 10.72
CA PHE A 212 6.18 12.51 12.03
C PHE A 212 4.85 12.21 12.72
N VAL A 213 4.93 11.32 13.69
CA VAL A 213 3.80 10.97 14.56
C VAL A 213 4.31 10.56 15.93
N PHE A 214 3.56 10.95 16.97
CA PHE A 214 3.84 10.54 18.34
C PHE A 214 3.18 9.19 18.66
N THR A 215 3.85 8.34 19.43
CA THR A 215 3.32 7.05 19.88
C THR A 215 3.49 6.84 21.38
N GLU A 216 2.64 5.99 21.95
CA GLU A 216 2.77 5.51 23.34
C GLU A 216 3.71 4.31 23.45
N GLU A 217 3.81 3.50 22.40
CA GLU A 217 4.68 2.34 22.33
C GLU A 217 5.36 2.25 20.95
N LEU A 218 6.65 1.92 20.94
CA LEU A 218 7.44 1.73 19.74
C LEU A 218 8.01 0.30 19.72
N PRO A 219 7.46 -0.60 18.88
CA PRO A 219 7.92 -1.99 18.83
C PRO A 219 9.38 -2.10 18.37
N ASP A 220 10.22 -2.75 19.17
CA ASP A 220 11.62 -3.02 18.85
C ASP A 220 11.74 -4.26 17.96
N VAL A 221 11.85 -4.05 16.65
CA VAL A 221 11.84 -5.13 15.65
C VAL A 221 13.16 -5.91 15.56
N ASP A 222 14.27 -5.34 16.01
CA ASP A 222 15.58 -6.00 15.93
C ASP A 222 15.88 -6.90 17.13
N TRP A 223 15.26 -6.62 18.28
CA TRP A 223 15.55 -7.33 19.52
C TRP A 223 14.53 -8.40 19.90
N ALA A 224 13.41 -8.52 19.17
CA ALA A 224 12.34 -9.46 19.48
C ALA A 224 12.77 -10.94 19.45
N PHE A 225 13.76 -11.31 18.63
CA PHE A 225 14.23 -12.71 18.50
C PHE A 225 15.75 -12.80 18.30
N GLY A 226 16.52 -12.63 19.38
CA GLY A 226 17.94 -13.03 19.46
C GLY A 226 18.85 -12.50 18.34
N ASN A 227 19.31 -11.25 18.46
CA ASN A 227 20.18 -10.58 17.47
C ASN A 227 19.63 -10.67 16.03
N GLY A 228 18.30 -10.69 15.86
CA GLY A 228 17.67 -10.71 14.56
C GLY A 228 17.92 -9.41 13.81
N SER A 229 17.98 -9.48 12.48
CA SER A 229 17.87 -8.29 11.64
C SER A 229 16.41 -8.15 11.25
N GLY A 230 15.71 -7.16 11.80
CA GLY A 230 14.38 -6.80 11.32
C GLY A 230 14.42 -6.49 9.82
N VAL A 231 13.25 -6.39 9.20
CA VAL A 231 13.14 -6.04 7.78
C VAL A 231 12.22 -4.85 7.59
N SER A 232 12.56 -4.02 6.61
CA SER A 232 11.69 -2.97 6.10
C SER A 232 11.05 -3.39 4.77
N LEU A 233 9.82 -2.93 4.54
CA LEU A 233 9.12 -3.08 3.27
C LEU A 233 8.39 -1.77 2.95
N ASP A 234 8.75 -1.13 1.85
CA ASP A 234 8.01 0.04 1.36
C ASP A 234 7.11 -0.33 0.21
N VAL A 235 5.91 0.21 0.27
CA VAL A 235 4.81 -0.10 -0.62
C VAL A 235 4.21 1.22 -1.09
N PRO A 236 4.63 1.73 -2.27
CA PRO A 236 3.98 2.89 -2.86
C PRO A 236 2.58 2.48 -3.30
N VAL A 237 1.58 3.11 -2.73
CA VAL A 237 0.16 2.86 -3.02
C VAL A 237 -0.44 4.07 -3.72
N ARG A 238 -1.47 3.85 -4.56
CA ARG A 238 -2.04 4.91 -5.39
C ARG A 238 -3.54 5.07 -5.15
N PRO A 239 -3.96 5.49 -3.94
CA PRO A 239 -5.33 5.91 -3.73
C PRO A 239 -5.62 7.13 -4.60
N SER A 240 -6.82 7.21 -5.19
CA SER A 240 -7.17 8.34 -6.05
C SER A 240 -7.51 9.61 -5.27
N ASN A 241 -8.00 9.45 -4.04
CA ASN A 241 -8.51 10.51 -3.18
C ASN A 241 -8.53 10.06 -1.70
N GLU A 242 -9.07 10.88 -0.81
CA GLU A 242 -9.15 10.59 0.63
C GLU A 242 -9.98 9.33 0.94
N ASP A 243 -11.05 9.07 0.17
CA ASP A 243 -11.81 7.82 0.31
C ASP A 243 -10.97 6.59 -0.06
N GLY A 244 -10.02 6.73 -0.98
CA GLY A 244 -9.05 5.66 -1.30
C GLY A 244 -8.10 5.36 -0.13
N ILE A 245 -7.71 6.37 0.65
CA ILE A 245 -6.94 6.17 1.90
C ILE A 245 -7.80 5.47 2.94
N VAL A 246 -9.09 5.84 3.05
CA VAL A 246 -10.03 5.14 3.93
C VAL A 246 -10.18 3.67 3.52
N GLU A 247 -10.35 3.38 2.22
CA GLU A 247 -10.37 2.01 1.69
C GLU A 247 -9.07 1.24 1.98
N LEU A 248 -7.93 1.93 2.00
CA LEU A 248 -6.63 1.37 2.40
C LEU A 248 -6.61 0.89 3.84
N LEU A 249 -7.06 1.72 4.78
CA LEU A 249 -7.14 1.34 6.19
C LEU A 249 -8.07 0.15 6.42
N TYR A 250 -9.21 0.11 5.74
CA TYR A 250 -10.09 -1.08 5.77
C TYR A 250 -9.42 -2.32 5.20
N GLY A 251 -8.60 -2.17 4.16
CA GLY A 251 -7.78 -3.25 3.63
C GLY A 251 -6.82 -3.78 4.69
N LEU A 252 -6.08 -2.89 5.35
CA LEU A 252 -5.14 -3.23 6.43
C LEU A 252 -5.83 -3.91 7.61
N ASP A 253 -6.97 -3.39 8.05
CA ASP A 253 -7.79 -3.99 9.11
C ASP A 253 -8.26 -5.41 8.74
N SER A 254 -8.74 -5.60 7.51
CA SER A 254 -9.18 -6.93 7.04
C SER A 254 -8.05 -7.97 7.00
N MET A 255 -6.79 -7.52 7.00
CA MET A 255 -5.59 -8.35 7.07
C MET A 255 -5.05 -8.52 8.50
N GLY A 256 -5.68 -7.90 9.50
CA GLY A 256 -5.23 -7.93 10.90
C GLY A 256 -4.08 -6.97 11.20
N TRP A 257 -3.88 -5.93 10.38
CA TRP A 257 -2.86 -4.90 10.55
C TRP A 257 -3.45 -3.57 10.97
N THR A 258 -4.48 -3.58 11.81
CA THR A 258 -4.97 -2.37 12.45
C THR A 258 -5.22 -2.68 13.91
N SER A 259 -4.63 -1.89 14.81
CA SER A 259 -4.80 -2.06 16.25
C SER A 259 -5.91 -1.14 16.79
N ALA A 260 -6.14 -1.23 18.10
CA ALA A 260 -7.06 -0.31 18.79
C ALA A 260 -6.42 1.06 19.08
N GLU A 261 -5.10 1.23 18.92
CA GLU A 261 -4.40 2.44 19.37
C GLU A 261 -3.51 3.11 18.31
N PRO A 262 -3.93 3.19 17.03
CA PRO A 262 -3.16 3.91 16.04
C PRO A 262 -3.07 5.40 16.36
N ARG A 263 -2.00 6.01 15.86
CA ARG A 263 -1.70 7.43 16.04
C ARG A 263 -1.58 8.09 14.70
N TRP A 264 -1.93 9.36 14.64
CA TRP A 264 -1.86 10.10 13.38
C TRP A 264 -1.59 11.58 13.61
N ASN A 265 -1.01 12.19 12.60
CA ASN A 265 -0.74 13.61 12.50
C ASN A 265 -1.19 14.08 11.10
N ILE A 266 -1.93 15.17 11.04
CA ILE A 266 -2.25 15.88 9.80
C ILE A 266 -1.61 17.26 9.90
N GLN A 267 -0.95 17.71 8.84
CA GLN A 267 -0.21 18.97 8.83
C GLN A 267 -0.66 19.85 7.67
N GLN A 268 -0.83 21.14 7.94
CA GLN A 268 -1.12 22.15 6.91
C GLN A 268 -0.75 23.55 7.41
N SER A 269 -0.01 24.31 6.59
CA SER A 269 0.24 25.75 6.82
C SER A 269 0.70 26.12 8.24
N GLY A 270 1.67 25.39 8.79
CA GLY A 270 2.16 25.69 10.13
C GLY A 270 1.25 25.21 11.27
N ALA A 271 0.20 24.44 10.97
CA ALA A 271 -0.65 23.79 11.96
C ALA A 271 -0.54 22.27 11.86
N ASN A 272 -0.56 21.62 13.02
CA ASN A 272 -0.52 20.19 13.21
C ASN A 272 -1.76 19.73 13.99
N TRP A 273 -2.34 18.60 13.58
CA TRP A 273 -3.45 17.95 14.27
C TRP A 273 -3.08 16.53 14.63
N HIS A 274 -2.86 16.29 15.92
CA HIS A 274 -2.46 15.00 16.48
C HIS A 274 -3.68 14.27 17.00
N GLY A 275 -3.88 13.02 16.58
CA GLY A 275 -5.02 12.24 16.99
C GLY A 275 -4.71 10.77 17.24
N VAL A 276 -5.73 10.09 17.76
CA VAL A 276 -5.71 8.68 18.13
C VAL A 276 -6.88 7.96 17.48
N GLY A 277 -6.71 6.70 17.11
CA GLY A 277 -7.79 5.87 16.58
C GLY A 277 -8.00 5.98 15.06
N ALA A 278 -8.26 4.83 14.43
CA ALA A 278 -8.41 4.74 12.98
C ALA A 278 -9.73 5.39 12.51
N ARG A 279 -10.82 5.26 13.29
CA ARG A 279 -12.11 5.86 12.94
C ARG A 279 -12.02 7.39 12.97
N GLU A 280 -11.44 7.92 14.03
CA GLU A 280 -11.20 9.32 14.27
C GLU A 280 -10.32 9.90 13.16
N PHE A 281 -9.30 9.17 12.72
CA PHE A 281 -8.49 9.53 11.57
C PHE A 281 -9.32 9.65 10.27
N THR A 282 -10.14 8.64 9.95
CA THR A 282 -11.01 8.71 8.75
C THR A 282 -12.01 9.86 8.81
N GLN A 283 -12.53 10.15 10.02
CA GLN A 283 -13.42 11.27 10.26
C GLN A 283 -12.68 12.61 10.10
N ALA A 284 -11.45 12.69 10.59
CA ALA A 284 -10.58 13.85 10.40
C ALA A 284 -10.37 14.08 8.90
N LEU A 285 -9.90 13.10 8.13
CA LEU A 285 -9.72 13.25 6.67
C LEU A 285 -10.96 13.82 5.96
N ARG A 286 -12.15 13.33 6.32
CA ARG A 286 -13.43 13.78 5.72
C ARG A 286 -13.88 15.15 6.18
N THR A 287 -13.50 15.58 7.38
CA THR A 287 -13.89 16.86 7.97
C THR A 287 -12.88 17.98 7.76
N TRP A 288 -11.97 17.82 6.79
CA TRP A 288 -10.91 18.79 6.44
C TRP A 288 -11.37 20.25 6.31
N LYS A 289 -12.56 20.50 5.75
CA LYS A 289 -13.11 21.87 5.63
C LYS A 289 -13.32 22.56 6.98
N LYS A 290 -13.48 21.80 8.07
CA LYS A 290 -13.57 22.36 9.42
C LYS A 290 -12.19 22.82 9.89
N ARG A 291 -11.13 22.06 9.60
CA ARG A 291 -9.74 22.41 9.91
C ARG A 291 -9.23 23.56 9.06
N GLU A 292 -9.51 23.54 7.76
CA GLU A 292 -9.10 24.62 6.85
C GLU A 292 -9.64 25.99 7.32
N LYS A 293 -10.87 26.03 7.85
CA LYS A 293 -11.48 27.26 8.39
C LYS A 293 -10.80 27.81 9.65
N THR A 294 -10.00 27.01 10.35
CA THR A 294 -9.24 27.47 11.51
C THR A 294 -7.88 28.06 11.13
N LEU A 295 -7.50 28.01 9.85
CA LEU A 295 -6.24 28.54 9.35
C LEU A 295 -6.41 29.97 8.81
N GLU A 296 -5.42 30.81 9.04
CA GLU A 296 -5.36 32.15 8.43
C GLU A 296 -5.05 32.05 6.93
N ASP A 297 -4.06 31.22 6.56
CA ASP A 297 -3.64 30.97 5.17
C ASP A 297 -3.52 29.47 4.88
N ALA A 298 -4.55 28.87 4.29
CA ALA A 298 -4.55 27.45 3.93
C ALA A 298 -3.72 27.17 2.67
N HIS A 299 -2.71 26.30 2.79
CA HIS A 299 -1.93 25.79 1.66
C HIS A 299 -2.79 24.82 0.84
N GLY A 300 -2.47 24.66 -0.44
CA GLY A 300 -3.22 23.79 -1.36
C GLY A 300 -3.10 22.29 -1.08
N THR A 301 -2.39 21.88 -0.03
CA THR A 301 -2.08 20.48 0.31
C THR A 301 -2.06 20.25 1.82
N GLU A 302 -2.60 19.11 2.26
CA GLU A 302 -2.38 18.53 3.59
C GLU A 302 -1.34 17.40 3.48
N GLN A 303 -0.44 17.30 4.46
CA GLN A 303 0.38 16.12 4.66
C GLN A 303 -0.18 15.30 5.82
N VAL A 304 -0.07 13.99 5.71
CA VAL A 304 -0.66 13.05 6.63
C VAL A 304 0.38 12.01 6.99
N THR A 305 0.52 11.74 8.29
CA THR A 305 1.28 10.62 8.83
C THR A 305 0.37 9.80 9.74
N TYR A 306 0.27 8.50 9.51
CA TYR A 306 -0.47 7.56 10.34
C TYR A 306 0.48 6.43 10.76
N PHE A 307 0.36 5.97 11.99
CA PHE A 307 1.16 4.91 12.57
C PHE A 307 0.27 3.88 13.25
N ASP A 308 0.61 2.62 13.08
CA ASP A 308 -0.04 1.51 13.78
C ASP A 308 0.90 0.32 13.92
N THR A 309 0.53 -0.61 14.79
CA THR A 309 1.29 -1.83 15.07
C THR A 309 0.72 -3.03 14.33
N CYS A 310 1.59 -3.98 13.99
CA CYS A 310 1.21 -5.19 13.28
C CYS A 310 0.94 -6.33 14.28
N GLN A 311 -0.13 -7.10 14.06
CA GLN A 311 -0.34 -8.35 14.77
C GLN A 311 0.83 -9.33 14.47
N GLY A 312 1.56 -9.74 15.50
CA GLY A 312 2.79 -10.56 15.36
C GLY A 312 4.10 -9.77 15.50
N GLY A 313 4.02 -8.47 15.77
CA GLY A 313 5.16 -7.60 16.07
C GLY A 313 5.56 -6.70 14.91
N GLY A 314 6.24 -5.61 15.25
CA GLY A 314 6.56 -4.54 14.32
C GLY A 314 5.42 -3.54 14.13
N PHE A 315 5.60 -2.65 13.17
CA PHE A 315 4.72 -1.52 12.94
C PHE A 315 4.78 -1.06 11.49
N TYR A 316 3.88 -0.16 11.11
CA TYR A 316 3.95 0.53 9.84
C TYR A 316 3.57 1.99 9.98
N THR A 317 4.05 2.79 9.03
CA THR A 317 3.57 4.15 8.79
C THR A 317 2.86 4.23 7.45
N LEU A 318 1.84 5.07 7.37
CA LEU A 318 1.22 5.54 6.14
C LEU A 318 1.48 7.04 6.05
N THR A 319 2.17 7.47 5.00
CA THR A 319 2.29 8.89 4.64
C THR A 319 1.49 9.20 3.38
N ALA A 320 0.95 10.41 3.28
CA ALA A 320 0.28 10.87 2.07
C ALA A 320 0.20 12.40 1.97
N SER A 321 0.33 12.92 0.75
CA SER A 321 0.02 14.32 0.41
C SER A 321 -1.32 14.43 -0.33
N ILE A 322 -2.25 15.21 0.22
CA ILE A 322 -3.63 15.30 -0.27
C ILE A 322 -3.97 16.74 -0.65
N ALA A 323 -4.47 16.96 -1.86
CA ALA A 323 -4.86 18.30 -2.30
C ALA A 323 -6.10 18.84 -1.56
N MET A 324 -6.14 20.16 -1.36
CA MET A 324 -7.21 20.90 -0.68
C MET A 324 -8.21 21.50 -1.67
N HIS A 325 -8.86 20.65 -2.44
CA HIS A 325 -10.00 21.07 -3.28
C HIS A 325 -11.02 19.94 -3.39
N HIS A 326 -12.18 20.21 -3.99
CA HIS A 326 -13.35 19.31 -3.97
C HIS A 326 -13.14 17.86 -4.45
N LEU A 327 -12.09 17.55 -5.22
CA LEU A 327 -11.78 16.17 -5.67
C LEU A 327 -10.78 15.45 -4.75
N ARG A 328 -10.10 16.20 -3.89
CA ARG A 328 -9.09 15.70 -2.93
C ARG A 328 -8.11 14.67 -3.52
N PRO A 329 -7.51 14.90 -4.70
CA PRO A 329 -6.54 13.96 -5.26
C PRO A 329 -5.38 13.76 -4.29
N VAL A 330 -4.95 12.50 -4.18
CA VAL A 330 -3.75 12.12 -3.44
C VAL A 330 -2.60 12.11 -4.44
N TYR A 331 -1.54 12.86 -4.15
CA TYR A 331 -0.37 12.99 -5.03
C TYR A 331 0.63 11.86 -4.81
N ASP A 332 0.85 11.53 -3.55
CA ASP A 332 1.73 10.47 -3.08
C ASP A 332 1.07 9.77 -1.90
N CYS A 333 1.30 8.47 -1.78
CA CYS A 333 0.92 7.70 -0.61
C CYS A 333 1.84 6.49 -0.47
N HIS A 334 2.44 6.36 0.70
CA HIS A 334 3.46 5.35 0.97
C HIS A 334 3.09 4.59 2.24
N LEU A 335 3.11 3.27 2.15
CA LEU A 335 3.09 2.38 3.31
C LEU A 335 4.50 1.88 3.57
N SER A 336 5.04 2.14 4.75
CA SER A 336 6.37 1.68 5.14
C SER A 336 6.26 0.79 6.38
N PHE A 337 6.55 -0.50 6.21
CA PHE A 337 6.54 -1.48 7.28
C PHE A 337 7.94 -1.66 7.86
N GLN A 338 8.01 -1.84 9.18
CA GLN A 338 9.14 -2.46 9.87
C GLN A 338 8.64 -3.69 10.61
N LEU A 339 9.20 -4.85 10.27
CA LEU A 339 8.77 -6.14 10.79
C LEU A 339 9.95 -6.87 11.46
N PRO A 340 9.69 -7.72 12.47
CA PRO A 340 10.75 -8.49 13.13
C PRO A 340 11.42 -9.54 12.23
N GLY A 341 10.85 -9.78 11.04
CA GLY A 341 11.41 -10.68 10.04
C GLY A 341 10.51 -10.73 8.80
N VAL A 342 10.93 -11.52 7.81
CA VAL A 342 10.13 -11.75 6.60
C VAL A 342 8.97 -12.69 6.93
N PRO A 343 7.70 -12.29 6.72
CA PRO A 343 6.56 -13.17 6.96
C PRO A 343 6.64 -14.46 6.15
N VAL A 344 6.31 -15.60 6.77
CA VAL A 344 6.26 -16.90 6.06
C VAL A 344 5.11 -16.92 5.06
N ASP A 345 3.97 -16.36 5.45
CA ASP A 345 2.84 -16.16 4.54
C ASP A 345 2.91 -14.77 3.91
N PHE A 346 3.14 -14.74 2.59
CA PHE A 346 3.18 -13.51 1.81
C PHE A 346 1.80 -13.13 1.24
N GLN A 347 0.77 -13.96 1.39
CA GLN A 347 -0.54 -13.71 0.76
C GLN A 347 -1.15 -12.37 1.19
N PRO A 348 -1.15 -11.97 2.48
CA PRO A 348 -1.69 -10.66 2.86
C PRO A 348 -0.98 -9.49 2.14
N ILE A 349 0.35 -9.53 2.06
CA ILE A 349 1.14 -8.48 1.39
C ILE A 349 0.89 -8.49 -0.12
N ARG A 350 0.74 -9.68 -0.71
CA ARG A 350 0.38 -9.80 -2.14
C ARG A 350 -1.02 -9.25 -2.41
N HIS A 351 -2.00 -9.55 -1.56
CA HIS A 351 -3.34 -8.99 -1.67
C HIS A 351 -3.31 -7.47 -1.54
N LEU A 352 -2.48 -6.90 -0.64
CA LEU A 352 -2.26 -5.46 -0.56
C LEU A 352 -1.75 -4.90 -1.90
N PHE A 353 -0.73 -5.54 -2.51
CA PHE A 353 -0.16 -5.10 -3.78
C PHE A 353 -1.17 -5.19 -4.93
N GLU A 354 -1.95 -6.26 -4.99
CA GLU A 354 -2.99 -6.48 -5.98
C GLU A 354 -4.15 -5.49 -5.78
N GLN A 355 -4.51 -5.19 -4.53
CA GLN A 355 -5.63 -4.30 -4.21
C GLN A 355 -5.35 -2.83 -4.50
N PHE A 356 -4.12 -2.35 -4.25
CA PHE A 356 -3.79 -0.92 -4.33
C PHE A 356 -2.82 -0.57 -5.47
N ASP A 357 -2.70 -1.46 -6.46
CA ASP A 357 -1.79 -1.35 -7.62
C ASP A 357 -0.34 -1.02 -7.20
N ALA A 358 0.07 -1.59 -6.06
CA ALA A 358 1.38 -1.35 -5.46
C ALA A 358 2.49 -2.24 -6.09
N ALA A 359 2.14 -3.02 -7.11
CA ALA A 359 2.90 -4.17 -7.60
C ALA A 359 4.17 -3.83 -8.40
N VAL A 360 4.66 -2.58 -8.34
CA VAL A 360 5.66 -2.14 -9.30
C VAL A 360 7.06 -2.60 -8.87
N PHE A 361 7.55 -2.36 -7.64
CA PHE A 361 8.84 -2.89 -7.16
C PHE A 361 9.01 -2.80 -5.63
N SER A 362 8.38 -3.67 -4.85
CA SER A 362 8.60 -3.75 -3.39
C SER A 362 9.41 -4.99 -3.02
N TYR A 363 10.41 -4.82 -2.15
CA TYR A 363 11.27 -5.87 -1.66
C TYR A 363 11.54 -5.66 -0.17
N PHE A 364 11.66 -6.76 0.56
CA PHE A 364 12.13 -6.70 1.94
C PHE A 364 13.61 -6.32 1.95
N ARG A 365 13.95 -5.33 2.78
CA ARG A 365 15.32 -4.90 3.02
C ARG A 365 15.69 -5.21 4.46
N PRO A 366 16.80 -5.91 4.74
CA PRO A 366 17.27 -6.07 6.11
C PRO A 366 17.60 -4.70 6.70
N LEU A 367 17.26 -4.50 7.96
CA LEU A 367 17.71 -3.33 8.72
C LEU A 367 19.20 -3.51 9.02
N SER A 368 20.01 -2.54 8.57
CA SER A 368 21.47 -2.54 8.75
C SER A 368 21.94 -1.87 10.03
N SER A 369 21.01 -1.25 10.76
CA SER A 369 21.23 -0.51 12.00
C SER A 369 20.03 -0.75 12.92
N ALA A 370 20.19 -0.43 14.20
CA ALA A 370 19.07 -0.47 15.14
C ALA A 370 17.90 0.38 14.61
N SER A 371 16.71 -0.20 14.65
CA SER A 371 15.42 0.39 14.30
C SER A 371 15.05 1.52 15.25
N ILE A 372 15.42 1.39 16.52
CA ILE A 372 15.13 2.37 17.57
C ILE A 372 16.40 3.03 18.06
N VAL A 373 16.39 4.36 18.06
CA VAL A 373 17.39 5.19 18.74
C VAL A 373 16.78 5.69 20.05
N ARG A 374 17.52 5.56 21.16
CA ARG A 374 17.09 5.95 22.50
C ARG A 374 18.01 7.01 23.08
N HIS A 375 17.43 8.04 23.68
CA HIS A 375 18.15 9.15 24.30
C HIS A 375 17.65 9.37 25.72
N HIS A 376 18.54 9.20 26.70
CA HIS A 376 18.23 9.42 28.10
C HIS A 376 18.67 10.81 28.54
N LEU A 377 17.78 11.52 29.24
CA LEU A 377 18.12 12.80 29.84
C LEU A 377 18.90 12.62 31.13
N MET A 378 19.98 13.38 31.29
CA MET A 378 20.71 13.46 32.55
C MET A 378 19.93 14.25 33.60
N ASP A 379 19.30 15.36 33.17
CA ASP A 379 18.48 16.22 34.02
C ASP A 379 17.02 16.16 33.58
N ARG A 380 16.12 15.94 34.55
CA ARG A 380 14.68 15.89 34.31
C ARG A 380 14.15 17.28 33.97
N MET A 381 13.43 17.37 32.86
CA MET A 381 12.83 18.63 32.40
C MET A 381 11.36 18.68 32.79
N THR A 382 10.94 19.70 33.53
CA THR A 382 9.52 19.88 33.90
C THR A 382 8.67 20.15 32.66
N LEU A 383 7.51 19.49 32.60
CA LEU A 383 6.55 19.58 31.51
C LEU A 383 5.29 20.32 31.96
N GLU A 384 4.77 21.16 31.07
CA GLU A 384 3.46 21.79 31.24
C GLU A 384 2.41 20.95 30.52
N ALA A 385 1.54 20.28 31.28
CA ALA A 385 0.43 19.52 30.71
C ALA A 385 -0.70 20.44 30.23
N VAL A 386 -1.07 20.28 28.95
CA VAL A 386 -2.18 20.99 28.30
C VAL A 386 -3.34 20.04 27.95
N GLY A 387 -3.15 18.73 28.14
CA GLY A 387 -4.16 17.70 27.95
C GLY A 387 -3.64 16.31 28.32
N TYR A 388 -4.50 15.32 28.17
CA TYR A 388 -4.24 13.94 28.62
C TYR A 388 -4.58 12.93 27.53
N VAL A 389 -3.84 11.83 27.53
CA VAL A 389 -4.22 10.61 26.81
C VAL A 389 -4.68 9.57 27.81
N VAL A 390 -5.89 9.07 27.62
CA VAL A 390 -6.59 8.23 28.59
C VAL A 390 -6.96 6.90 27.96
N SER A 391 -6.60 5.82 28.63
CA SER A 391 -6.99 4.45 28.28
C SER A 391 -8.08 3.93 29.22
N HIS A 392 -8.90 3.01 28.74
CA HIS A 392 -9.85 2.28 29.56
C HIS A 392 -9.23 0.92 29.94
N SER A 393 -9.10 0.65 31.23
CA SER A 393 -8.77 -0.70 31.67
C SER A 393 -10.00 -1.59 31.57
N ALA A 394 -10.07 -2.46 30.55
CA ALA A 394 -11.09 -3.51 30.48
C ALA A 394 -10.87 -4.63 31.51
N LEU A 395 -9.73 -4.61 32.22
CA LEU A 395 -9.27 -5.67 33.12
C LEU A 395 -9.47 -5.35 34.61
N GLU A 396 -9.80 -4.11 34.96
CA GLU A 396 -10.16 -3.77 36.33
C GLU A 396 -11.62 -4.12 36.56
N LEU A 397 -11.83 -5.09 37.47
CA LEU A 397 -13.14 -5.47 37.99
C LEU A 397 -13.91 -4.20 38.35
N GLU A 398 -15.11 -4.08 37.81
CA GLU A 398 -16.08 -3.03 38.13
C GLU A 398 -15.95 -2.65 39.61
N GLU A 399 -15.50 -1.41 39.88
CA GLU A 399 -15.72 -0.85 41.21
C GLU A 399 -17.22 -0.87 41.50
N ALA A 400 -17.60 -0.88 42.78
CA ALA A 400 -18.96 -1.16 43.25
C ALA A 400 -20.10 -0.31 42.62
N ASP A 401 -19.76 0.73 41.87
CA ASP A 401 -20.67 1.66 41.17
C ASP A 401 -20.71 1.47 39.62
N GLY A 402 -19.99 0.52 39.03
CA GLY A 402 -20.16 0.09 37.63
C GLY A 402 -19.58 1.00 36.54
N THR A 403 -18.84 2.05 36.89
CA THR A 403 -18.07 2.86 35.91
C THR A 403 -16.64 2.33 35.80
N PRO A 404 -16.12 2.05 34.59
CA PRO A 404 -14.73 1.63 34.42
C PRO A 404 -13.77 2.73 34.87
N THR A 405 -12.74 2.36 35.63
CA THR A 405 -11.68 3.30 36.02
C THR A 405 -10.89 3.72 34.78
N GLU A 406 -10.83 5.03 34.55
CA GLU A 406 -10.08 5.63 33.46
C GLU A 406 -8.67 6.01 33.92
N TRP A 407 -7.67 5.66 33.12
CA TRP A 407 -6.26 5.84 33.47
C TRP A 407 -5.58 6.78 32.49
N VAL A 408 -4.84 7.75 33.02
CA VAL A 408 -3.93 8.59 32.23
C VAL A 408 -2.72 7.74 31.86
N THR A 409 -2.58 7.45 30.56
CA THR A 409 -1.47 6.67 29.98
C THR A 409 -0.52 7.53 29.15
N GLY A 410 -0.90 8.77 28.88
CA GLY A 410 -0.07 9.74 28.18
C GLY A 410 -0.46 11.18 28.49
N LEU A 411 0.39 12.11 28.07
CA LEU A 411 0.24 13.54 28.29
C LEU A 411 0.36 14.29 26.98
N VAL A 412 -0.41 15.37 26.86
CA VAL A 412 -0.20 16.39 25.84
C VAL A 412 0.46 17.56 26.54
N VAL A 413 1.66 17.94 26.10
CA VAL A 413 2.49 18.93 26.80
C VAL A 413 3.05 19.99 25.85
N SER A 414 3.30 21.18 26.37
CA SER A 414 4.09 22.21 25.67
C SER A 414 5.47 21.64 25.34
N ASN A 415 5.92 21.75 24.08
CA ASN A 415 7.23 21.25 23.66
C ASN A 415 8.34 22.16 24.20
N PRO A 416 9.17 21.69 25.15
CA PRO A 416 10.21 22.53 25.74
C PRO A 416 11.41 22.74 24.81
N TYR A 417 11.52 21.96 23.73
CA TYR A 417 12.57 22.07 22.71
C TYR A 417 12.14 22.86 21.47
N CYS A 418 10.93 23.42 21.48
CA CYS A 418 10.48 24.30 20.41
C CYS A 418 11.27 25.62 20.48
N GLY A 419 12.28 25.77 19.60
CA GLY A 419 13.11 26.96 19.53
C GLY A 419 12.30 28.19 19.10
N LYS A 420 12.64 29.37 19.62
CA LYS A 420 12.02 30.65 19.19
C LYS A 420 12.23 30.97 17.71
N ASP A 421 13.23 30.33 17.08
CA ASP A 421 13.62 30.51 15.68
C ASP A 421 13.53 29.21 14.85
N GLY A 422 12.87 28.15 15.36
CA GLY A 422 12.74 26.86 14.68
C GLY A 422 14.00 25.97 14.65
N SER A 423 15.11 26.41 15.23
CA SER A 423 16.33 25.60 15.38
C SER A 423 16.21 24.60 16.54
N PRO A 424 16.59 23.32 16.35
CA PRO A 424 16.58 22.34 17.43
C PRO A 424 17.55 22.76 18.52
N THR A 425 17.07 22.79 19.76
CA THR A 425 17.86 23.18 20.94
C THR A 425 18.88 22.14 21.38
N SER A 426 18.89 20.95 20.75
CA SER A 426 19.85 19.86 20.97
C SER A 426 20.09 19.12 19.66
N ASP A 427 21.34 18.77 19.35
CA ASP A 427 21.72 17.96 18.19
C ASP A 427 21.08 16.56 18.22
N GLU A 428 20.66 16.09 19.39
CA GLU A 428 20.02 14.79 19.61
C GLU A 428 18.49 14.81 19.44
N TRP A 429 17.89 16.01 19.41
CA TRP A 429 16.45 16.15 19.23
C TRP A 429 16.08 16.02 17.75
N PRO A 430 15.08 15.21 17.37
CA PRO A 430 14.73 15.04 15.97
C PRO A 430 14.27 16.35 15.34
N GLY A 431 14.95 16.78 14.28
CA GLY A 431 14.69 18.06 13.60
C GLY A 431 13.25 18.18 13.07
N GLN A 432 12.64 17.07 12.63
CA GLN A 432 11.26 17.04 12.14
C GLN A 432 10.22 17.48 13.18
N VAL A 433 10.54 17.39 14.48
CA VAL A 433 9.63 17.73 15.59
C VAL A 433 10.04 19.04 16.25
N ALA A 434 11.15 19.67 15.82
CA ALA A 434 11.68 20.88 16.44
C ALA A 434 10.73 22.07 16.36
N GLU A 435 9.90 22.14 15.32
CA GLU A 435 8.92 23.22 15.14
C GLU A 435 7.56 22.91 15.77
N SER A 436 7.31 21.68 16.26
CA SER A 436 6.04 21.33 16.89
C SER A 436 5.91 22.04 18.24
N GLU A 437 4.86 22.83 18.44
CA GLU A 437 4.62 23.52 19.73
C GLU A 437 4.23 22.57 20.85
N LEU A 438 3.72 21.38 20.52
CA LEU A 438 3.30 20.37 21.49
C LEU A 438 4.03 19.04 21.28
N LEU A 439 4.12 18.26 22.35
CA LEU A 439 4.47 16.84 22.35
C LEU A 439 3.29 16.02 22.87
N VAL A 440 3.14 14.81 22.34
CA VAL A 440 2.28 13.78 22.92
C VAL A 440 3.18 12.70 23.50
N CYS A 441 3.26 12.65 24.83
CA CYS A 441 4.16 11.80 25.59
C CYS A 441 3.46 10.53 26.08
N SER A 442 4.18 9.41 26.09
CA SER A 442 3.84 8.22 26.86
C SER A 442 4.13 8.47 28.34
N LEU A 443 3.23 8.05 29.23
CA LEU A 443 3.45 8.12 30.67
C LEU A 443 3.97 6.77 31.17
N ARG A 444 5.11 6.78 31.86
CA ARG A 444 5.70 5.55 32.42
C ARG A 444 4.90 5.01 33.61
N SER A 445 4.46 5.90 34.50
CA SER A 445 3.65 5.55 35.67
C SER A 445 2.24 6.10 35.50
N HIS A 446 1.32 5.23 35.09
CA HIS A 446 -0.08 5.62 34.91
C HIS A 446 -0.72 6.03 36.25
N HIS A 447 -1.72 6.90 36.19
CA HIS A 447 -2.53 7.26 37.36
C HIS A 447 -4.01 7.43 36.97
N PRO A 448 -4.96 7.30 37.92
CA PRO A 448 -6.36 7.58 37.66
C PRO A 448 -6.59 9.02 37.18
N VAL A 449 -7.59 9.22 36.32
CA VAL A 449 -7.94 10.54 35.77
C VAL A 449 -8.39 11.53 36.87
N ASP A 450 -9.00 11.03 37.94
CA ASP A 450 -9.48 11.81 39.09
C ASP A 450 -8.39 12.12 40.13
N GLU A 451 -7.17 11.60 39.95
CA GLU A 451 -5.99 11.89 40.78
C GLU A 451 -4.87 12.61 40.00
N PRO A 452 -5.10 13.84 39.51
CA PRO A 452 -4.10 14.60 38.76
C PRO A 452 -2.85 14.84 39.61
N LYS A 453 -1.68 14.84 38.96
CA LYS A 453 -0.38 15.01 39.61
C LYS A 453 0.10 16.45 39.55
N GLU A 454 0.88 16.86 40.55
CA GLU A 454 1.31 18.26 40.70
C GLU A 454 2.33 18.69 39.63
N ALA A 455 3.19 17.76 39.20
CA ALA A 455 4.23 18.01 38.22
C ALA A 455 4.45 16.78 37.34
N TYR A 456 4.90 17.02 36.11
CA TYR A 456 5.37 16.00 35.20
C TYR A 456 6.74 16.36 34.68
N HIS A 457 7.53 15.35 34.34
CA HIS A 457 8.89 15.50 33.88
C HIS A 457 9.14 14.62 32.65
N LEU A 458 9.90 15.14 31.68
CA LEU A 458 10.43 14.33 30.58
C LEU A 458 11.64 13.53 31.07
N TYR A 459 11.65 12.23 30.79
CA TYR A 459 12.69 11.31 31.25
C TYR A 459 13.62 10.86 30.13
N TRP A 460 13.05 10.44 29.00
CA TRP A 460 13.80 10.03 27.82
C TRP A 460 12.90 10.14 26.59
N TRP A 461 13.49 9.96 25.41
CA TRP A 461 12.73 9.72 24.20
C TRP A 461 13.36 8.60 23.39
N GLU A 462 12.55 7.95 22.59
CA GLU A 462 13.00 7.01 21.59
C GLU A 462 12.29 7.25 20.27
N TYR A 463 12.97 6.97 19.16
CA TYR A 463 12.37 7.12 17.84
C TYR A 463 12.86 6.08 16.86
N ALA A 464 12.05 5.85 15.83
CA ALA A 464 12.38 5.04 14.68
C ALA A 464 12.09 5.81 13.39
N TYR A 465 12.95 5.61 12.39
CA TYR A 465 12.72 6.10 11.04
C TYR A 465 12.15 5.00 10.16
N THR A 466 10.95 5.21 9.66
CA THR A 466 10.52 4.54 8.43
C THR A 466 11.09 5.27 7.21
N SER A 467 10.80 4.80 6.00
CA SER A 467 11.38 5.42 4.80
C SER A 467 10.91 6.86 4.57
N GLU A 468 9.70 7.19 5.01
CA GLU A 468 9.07 8.50 4.79
C GLU A 468 8.67 9.20 6.10
N ALA A 469 8.75 8.56 7.27
CA ALA A 469 8.28 9.16 8.52
C ALA A 469 9.10 8.82 9.76
N LEU A 470 9.14 9.77 10.68
CA LEU A 470 9.65 9.65 12.04
C LEU A 470 8.52 9.21 12.99
N VAL A 471 8.71 8.11 13.69
CA VAL A 471 7.85 7.73 14.82
C VAL A 471 8.58 8.05 16.10
N LEU A 472 8.03 8.97 16.91
CA LEU A 472 8.65 9.46 18.13
C LEU A 472 7.82 9.06 19.35
N ARG A 473 8.50 8.54 20.37
CA ARG A 473 7.93 8.26 21.69
C ARG A 473 8.69 9.07 22.74
N PRO A 474 8.22 10.27 23.10
CA PRO A 474 8.71 10.95 24.29
C PRO A 474 8.09 10.29 25.53
N VAL A 475 8.89 10.04 26.56
CA VAL A 475 8.43 9.37 27.78
C VAL A 475 8.54 10.30 28.98
N ALA A 476 7.40 10.51 29.63
CA ALA A 476 7.23 11.33 30.81
C ALA A 476 6.93 10.47 32.06
N ASP A 477 7.09 11.07 33.23
CA ASP A 477 6.67 10.54 34.53
C ASP A 477 6.30 11.71 35.46
N TRP A 478 5.63 11.45 36.58
CA TRP A 478 5.30 12.45 37.60
C TRP A 478 6.20 12.37 38.84
#